data_AF-A0A378I4X8-F1
#
_entry.id   AF-A0A378I4X8-F1
#
_cell.length_a   1.000
_cell.length_b   1.000
_cell.length_c   1.000
_cell.angle_alpha   90.00
_cell.angle_beta   90.00
_cell.angle_gamma   90.00
#
_symmetry.space_group_name_H-M   'P 1'
#
loop_
_entity.id
_entity.type
_entity.pdbx_description
1 polymer ?
#
loop_
_entity_poly.entity_id
_entity_poly.type
_entity_poly.pdbx_seq_one_letter_code
_entity_poly.pdbx_strand_id
1 'polypeptide(L)'
;MAKNPLFFYIKTRYEEDSLQNRPEKIYLKHDLDGHHYLLIKLPWADKVLETEENSLTLNNHHISVYEKENEKIPQLSEYHYTANFTDLLGETYSLHVYFNSNDSLTTLPILRRISDSEIVLTQLNPTLKSLAIEQCSSFISSIRNDLELTIKELEKVYYTIEKQASELSDAKDISKRTEYLNKLSELKSAAKHLIPLVPHYNYEKTVKFIAKMERSVQDSLVEQTKLKSLKEAEEQPKASMPATTKRKKKHKKKKKNLPSARFNREVDELINFYQTLVKGVNLKQISDTDIENVMQIQEKANDLFFTLYDKYPNNVEILHRLRLIDTKIRKLGESMLEKLLLDGQFTQAAKLTLFHRNFKKEKYARKAIEENNTELLEFLANYCGLKLQQPMTTASKAQPMLRFFHDSFINALNTFAKEEIEEDEEQEESDDDISPELEMVAELFQQEFEKNLKKELSFFAAPKAQPKGKKIAQKEENCLIM
;
A
#
# COMPACT_ATOMS: atom_id res chain seq x y z
N MET A 1 -19.47 8.30 0.96
CA MET A 1 -19.28 7.59 2.23
C MET A 1 -18.26 6.50 1.98
N ALA A 2 -17.28 6.36 2.86
CA ALA A 2 -16.29 5.31 2.73
C ALA A 2 -16.91 3.97 3.12
N LYS A 3 -16.40 2.89 2.54
CA LYS A 3 -16.72 1.52 2.97
C LYS A 3 -16.02 1.28 4.29
N ASN A 4 -16.69 0.64 5.25
CA ASN A 4 -16.11 0.27 6.53
C ASN A 4 -15.43 -1.11 6.43
N PRO A 5 -14.09 -1.21 6.47
CA PRO A 5 -13.40 -2.50 6.33
C PRO A 5 -13.78 -3.51 7.41
N LEU A 6 -14.02 -3.03 8.64
CA LEU A 6 -14.40 -3.87 9.78
C LEU A 6 -15.74 -4.56 9.51
N PHE A 7 -16.71 -3.84 8.95
CA PHE A 7 -18.00 -4.41 8.57
C PHE A 7 -17.84 -5.55 7.55
N PHE A 8 -17.13 -5.30 6.45
CA PHE A 8 -16.99 -6.29 5.39
C PHE A 8 -16.21 -7.51 5.84
N TYR A 9 -15.21 -7.32 6.70
CA TYR A 9 -14.47 -8.42 7.30
C TYR A 9 -15.35 -9.30 8.18
N ILE A 10 -16.05 -8.72 9.17
CA ILE A 10 -16.93 -9.47 10.07
C ILE A 10 -18.03 -10.17 9.27
N LYS A 11 -18.63 -9.49 8.30
CA LYS A 11 -19.68 -10.07 7.44
C LYS A 11 -19.17 -11.30 6.70
N THR A 12 -17.99 -11.20 6.07
CA THR A 12 -17.39 -12.32 5.32
C THR A 12 -17.12 -13.51 6.23
N ARG A 13 -16.47 -13.28 7.38
CA ARG A 13 -16.16 -14.32 8.37
C ARG A 13 -17.41 -14.94 8.99
N TYR A 14 -18.47 -14.15 9.16
CA TYR A 14 -19.78 -14.64 9.60
C TYR A 14 -20.44 -15.53 8.55
N GLU A 15 -20.42 -15.14 7.27
CA GLU A 15 -20.95 -15.94 6.14
C GLU A 15 -20.16 -17.24 5.90
N GLU A 16 -18.88 -17.28 6.30
CA GLU A 16 -18.00 -18.45 6.27
C GLU A 16 -18.10 -19.34 7.51
N ASP A 17 -19.02 -19.04 8.44
CA ASP A 17 -19.19 -19.73 9.73
C ASP A 17 -17.96 -19.70 10.66
N SER A 18 -16.93 -18.91 10.35
CA SER A 18 -15.68 -18.87 11.14
C SER A 18 -15.83 -18.15 12.48
N LEU A 19 -16.94 -17.44 12.70
CA LEU A 19 -17.25 -16.72 13.94
C LEU A 19 -18.26 -17.47 14.84
N GLN A 20 -18.75 -18.65 14.46
CA GLN A 20 -19.81 -19.34 15.23
C GLN A 20 -19.37 -19.80 16.63
N ASN A 21 -18.08 -20.05 16.83
CA ASN A 21 -17.54 -20.53 18.12
C ASN A 21 -17.30 -19.39 19.13
N ARG A 22 -17.56 -18.14 18.74
CA ARG A 22 -17.39 -17.00 19.63
C ARG A 22 -18.61 -16.83 20.55
N PRO A 23 -18.42 -16.29 21.77
CA PRO A 23 -19.54 -16.09 22.70
C PRO A 23 -20.50 -14.99 22.24
N GLU A 24 -20.07 -14.08 21.38
CA GLU A 24 -20.90 -13.04 20.79
C GLU A 24 -21.89 -13.59 19.74
N LYS A 25 -23.08 -12.99 19.67
CA LYS A 25 -24.07 -13.32 18.61
C LYS A 25 -24.15 -12.19 17.60
N ILE A 26 -23.88 -12.49 16.33
CA ILE A 26 -23.84 -11.51 15.24
C ILE A 26 -25.14 -11.59 14.43
N TYR A 27 -25.74 -10.44 14.15
CA TYR A 27 -26.95 -10.30 13.32
C TYR A 27 -26.74 -9.22 12.26
N LEU A 28 -27.06 -9.52 11.01
CA LEU A 28 -27.18 -8.50 9.97
C LEU A 28 -28.55 -7.82 10.08
N LYS A 29 -28.56 -6.50 10.22
CA LYS A 29 -29.77 -5.67 10.37
C LYS A 29 -29.74 -4.47 9.42
N HIS A 30 -30.86 -3.76 9.37
CA HIS A 30 -31.02 -2.51 8.64
C HIS A 30 -31.52 -1.42 9.58
N ASP A 31 -31.01 -0.20 9.41
CA ASP A 31 -31.55 0.98 10.09
C ASP A 31 -32.84 1.49 9.42
N LEU A 32 -33.37 2.61 9.92
CA LEU A 32 -34.60 3.23 9.40
C LEU A 32 -34.44 3.75 7.97
N ASP A 33 -33.20 4.05 7.55
CA ASP A 33 -32.85 4.53 6.21
C ASP A 33 -32.49 3.38 5.25
N GLY A 34 -32.59 2.13 5.73
CA GLY A 34 -32.32 0.91 4.98
C GLY A 34 -30.83 0.55 4.86
N HIS A 35 -29.94 1.24 5.57
CA HIS A 35 -28.52 0.95 5.57
C HIS A 35 -28.21 -0.28 6.41
N HIS A 36 -27.33 -1.16 5.89
CA HIS A 36 -26.95 -2.36 6.60
C HIS A 36 -26.00 -2.05 7.76
N TYR A 37 -26.17 -2.80 8.85
CA TYR A 37 -25.24 -2.83 9.95
C TYR A 37 -25.20 -4.22 10.60
N LEU A 38 -24.07 -4.56 11.20
CA LEU A 38 -23.92 -5.75 12.01
C LEU A 38 -24.18 -5.39 13.47
N LEU A 39 -25.11 -6.09 14.11
CA LEU A 39 -25.35 -6.04 15.54
C LEU A 39 -24.65 -7.23 16.19
N ILE A 40 -23.59 -6.97 16.94
CA ILE A 40 -22.85 -7.96 17.72
C ILE A 40 -23.32 -7.88 19.16
N LYS A 41 -24.19 -8.81 19.56
CA LYS A 41 -24.66 -8.92 20.94
C LYS A 41 -23.53 -9.51 21.79
N LEU A 42 -23.07 -8.72 22.75
CA LEU A 42 -22.00 -9.11 23.66
C LEU A 42 -22.54 -10.03 24.79
N PRO A 43 -21.68 -10.87 25.40
CA PRO A 43 -22.06 -11.73 26.52
C PRO A 43 -22.60 -10.91 27.69
N TRP A 44 -23.48 -11.51 28.48
CA TRP A 44 -24.00 -10.85 29.68
C TRP A 44 -22.85 -10.51 30.65
N ALA A 45 -22.89 -9.30 31.21
CA ALA A 45 -21.94 -8.85 32.21
C ALA A 45 -22.71 -8.24 33.39
N ASP A 46 -22.49 -8.76 34.60
CA ASP A 46 -23.03 -8.18 35.83
C ASP A 46 -22.26 -6.89 36.16
N LYS A 47 -22.64 -5.81 35.47
CA LYS A 47 -22.04 -4.48 35.61
C LYS A 47 -23.06 -3.52 36.20
N VAL A 48 -22.62 -2.82 37.23
CA VAL A 48 -23.39 -1.77 37.89
C VAL A 48 -22.62 -0.47 37.74
N LEU A 49 -23.29 0.55 37.21
CA LEU A 49 -22.76 1.89 37.09
C LEU A 49 -23.32 2.74 38.23
N GLU A 50 -22.46 3.07 39.19
CA GLU A 50 -22.79 3.96 40.29
C GLU A 50 -22.76 5.42 39.83
N THR A 51 -23.82 6.16 40.11
CA THR A 51 -23.92 7.61 39.91
C THR A 51 -24.16 8.28 41.26
N GLU A 52 -24.09 9.62 41.33
CA GLU A 52 -24.33 10.34 42.60
C GLU A 52 -25.74 10.10 43.16
N GLU A 53 -26.72 9.87 42.28
CA GLU A 53 -28.14 9.79 42.65
C GLU A 53 -28.71 8.37 42.55
N ASN A 54 -28.16 7.53 41.68
CA ASN A 54 -28.73 6.22 41.32
C ASN A 54 -27.66 5.15 41.05
N SER A 55 -28.05 3.89 41.18
CA SER A 55 -27.28 2.74 40.73
C SER A 55 -27.95 2.14 39.49
N LEU A 56 -27.19 2.04 38.39
CA LEU A 56 -27.68 1.60 37.08
C LEU A 56 -27.16 0.20 36.76
N THR A 57 -28.06 -0.79 36.73
CA THR A 57 -27.71 -2.18 36.42
C THR A 57 -27.76 -2.42 34.91
N LEU A 58 -26.70 -2.99 34.33
CA LEU A 58 -26.62 -3.30 32.92
C LEU A 58 -27.56 -4.46 32.55
N ASN A 59 -28.49 -4.22 31.64
CA ASN A 59 -29.45 -5.23 31.16
C ASN A 59 -29.05 -5.87 29.85
N ASN A 60 -28.46 -5.10 28.93
CA ASN A 60 -27.96 -5.65 27.68
C ASN A 60 -27.02 -4.65 27.04
N HIS A 61 -26.14 -5.17 26.20
CA HIS A 61 -25.25 -4.36 25.40
C HIS A 61 -24.89 -5.05 24.10
N HIS A 62 -24.46 -4.24 23.13
CA HIS A 62 -24.04 -4.71 21.83
C HIS A 62 -23.11 -3.70 21.17
N ILE A 63 -22.39 -4.19 20.17
CA ILE A 63 -21.63 -3.37 19.24
C ILE A 63 -22.39 -3.31 17.93
N SER A 64 -22.44 -2.14 17.33
CA SER A 64 -23.00 -1.93 16.01
C SER A 64 -21.91 -1.43 15.07
N VAL A 65 -21.73 -2.13 13.95
CA VAL A 65 -20.74 -1.80 12.91
C VAL A 65 -21.51 -1.54 11.61
N TYR A 66 -21.45 -0.31 11.08
CA TYR A 66 -22.19 0.07 9.86
C TYR A 66 -21.42 -0.26 8.59
N GLU A 67 -22.13 -0.59 7.50
CA GLU A 67 -21.53 -0.86 6.18
C GLU A 67 -20.70 0.31 5.65
N LYS A 68 -21.14 1.53 5.95
CA LYS A 68 -20.55 2.78 5.49
C LYS A 68 -20.26 3.69 6.66
N GLU A 69 -19.13 4.37 6.59
CA GLU A 69 -18.74 5.39 7.55
C GLU A 69 -18.74 6.79 6.93
N ASN A 70 -18.93 7.79 7.78
CA ASN A 70 -18.86 9.19 7.40
C ASN A 70 -18.26 10.01 8.53
N GLU A 71 -17.00 10.41 8.39
CA GLU A 71 -16.29 11.24 9.37
C GLU A 71 -17.00 12.56 9.72
N LYS A 72 -17.84 13.09 8.81
CA LYS A 72 -18.62 14.32 9.06
C LYS A 72 -19.84 14.10 9.95
N ILE A 73 -20.27 12.85 10.14
CA ILE A 73 -21.44 12.47 10.93
C ILE A 73 -20.95 11.53 12.02
N PRO A 74 -20.68 12.02 13.25
CA PRO A 74 -20.10 11.22 14.33
C PRO A 74 -20.81 9.91 14.62
N GLN A 75 -22.13 9.84 14.37
CA GLN A 75 -22.96 8.65 14.56
C GLN A 75 -22.70 7.54 13.54
N LEU A 76 -22.09 7.88 12.40
CA LEU A 76 -21.66 6.97 11.34
C LEU A 76 -20.15 6.73 11.44
N SER A 77 -19.68 6.49 12.66
CA SER A 77 -18.32 6.07 12.96
C SER A 77 -18.08 4.61 12.55
N GLU A 78 -16.84 4.12 12.68
CA GLU A 78 -16.50 2.74 12.29
C GLU A 78 -17.31 1.72 13.11
N TYR A 79 -17.46 1.94 14.41
CA TYR A 79 -18.37 1.17 15.26
C TYR A 79 -18.90 2.01 16.42
N HIS A 80 -19.96 1.53 17.07
CA HIS A 80 -20.42 2.13 18.33
C HIS A 80 -20.94 1.07 19.29
N TYR A 81 -20.75 1.35 20.57
CA TYR A 81 -21.25 0.57 21.68
C TYR A 81 -22.59 1.11 22.14
N THR A 82 -23.56 0.23 22.34
CA THR A 82 -24.85 0.56 22.94
C THR A 82 -25.11 -0.32 24.15
N ALA A 83 -25.51 0.28 25.26
CA ALA A 83 -25.83 -0.43 26.50
C ALA A 83 -27.13 0.09 27.11
N ASN A 84 -28.03 -0.81 27.48
CA ASN A 84 -29.26 -0.50 28.19
C ASN A 84 -29.12 -0.84 29.67
N PHE A 85 -29.48 0.11 30.53
CA PHE A 85 -29.45 -0.02 31.98
C PHE A 85 -30.84 0.11 32.57
N THR A 86 -31.04 -0.44 33.76
CA THR A 86 -32.22 -0.17 34.61
C THR A 86 -31.79 0.34 35.98
N ASP A 87 -32.47 1.38 36.47
CA ASP A 87 -32.30 1.85 37.84
C ASP A 87 -33.15 1.07 38.85
N LEU A 88 -33.02 1.42 40.13
CA LEU A 88 -33.76 0.78 41.22
C LEU A 88 -35.28 1.01 41.15
N LEU A 89 -35.74 2.02 40.40
CA LEU A 89 -37.16 2.33 40.18
C LEU A 89 -37.73 1.61 38.95
N GLY A 90 -36.91 0.89 38.19
CA GLY A 90 -37.31 0.21 36.97
C GLY A 90 -37.22 1.07 35.70
N GLU A 91 -36.71 2.30 35.80
CA GLU A 91 -36.54 3.17 34.63
C GLU A 91 -35.38 2.69 33.78
N THR A 92 -35.50 2.87 32.46
CA THR A 92 -34.52 2.36 31.50
C THR A 92 -33.72 3.48 30.87
N TYR A 93 -32.42 3.26 30.72
CA TYR A 93 -31.47 4.21 30.15
C TYR A 93 -30.68 3.53 29.03
N SER A 94 -30.44 4.23 27.92
CA SER A 94 -29.63 3.77 26.79
C SER A 94 -28.39 4.63 26.66
N LEU A 95 -27.22 4.01 26.75
CA LEU A 95 -25.92 4.59 26.48
C LEU A 95 -25.53 4.32 25.03
N HIS A 96 -25.04 5.35 24.33
CA HIS A 96 -24.39 5.24 23.04
C HIS A 96 -22.98 5.86 23.10
N VAL A 97 -21.98 5.10 22.64
CA VAL A 97 -20.58 5.54 22.57
C VAL A 97 -20.01 5.22 21.20
N TYR A 98 -19.58 6.23 20.46
CA TYR A 98 -19.17 6.12 19.05
C TYR A 98 -17.65 6.18 18.91
N PHE A 99 -17.07 5.23 18.18
CA PHE A 99 -15.63 5.06 18.01
C PHE A 99 -15.23 5.07 16.54
N ASN A 100 -14.13 5.76 16.24
CA ASN A 100 -13.49 5.70 14.92
C ASN A 100 -12.54 4.49 14.79
N SER A 101 -11.84 4.42 13.66
CA SER A 101 -10.87 3.36 13.33
C SER A 101 -9.66 3.26 14.25
N ASN A 102 -9.49 4.21 15.17
CA ASN A 102 -8.38 4.32 16.11
C ASN A 102 -8.87 4.27 17.57
N ASP A 103 -10.07 3.73 17.82
CA ASP A 103 -10.72 3.67 19.14
C ASP A 103 -10.85 5.01 19.87
N SER A 104 -10.80 6.09 19.09
CA SER A 104 -11.02 7.43 19.58
C SER A 104 -12.50 7.77 19.45
N LEU A 105 -13.02 8.46 20.47
CA LEU A 105 -14.41 8.91 20.46
C LEU A 105 -14.65 9.91 19.33
N THR A 106 -15.68 9.69 18.54
CA THR A 106 -16.13 10.68 17.53
C THR A 106 -17.06 11.73 18.14
N THR A 107 -17.72 11.41 19.24
CA THR A 107 -18.56 12.31 20.05
C THR A 107 -18.50 11.89 21.51
N LEU A 108 -18.90 12.79 22.42
CA LEU A 108 -19.06 12.46 23.83
C LEU A 108 -20.09 11.34 24.01
N PRO A 109 -19.91 10.45 25.02
CA PRO A 109 -20.90 9.45 25.39
C PRO A 109 -22.28 10.06 25.63
N ILE A 110 -23.33 9.40 25.13
CA ILE A 110 -24.70 9.88 25.23
C ILE A 110 -25.50 8.86 26.03
N LEU A 111 -25.87 9.19 27.27
CA LEU A 111 -26.80 8.39 28.08
C LEU A 111 -28.19 9.04 27.99
N ARG A 112 -29.24 8.29 27.64
CA ARG A 112 -30.61 8.82 27.55
C ARG A 112 -31.58 7.94 28.32
N ARG A 113 -32.46 8.54 29.10
CA ARG A 113 -33.62 7.82 29.64
C ARG A 113 -34.59 7.52 28.49
N ILE A 114 -35.09 6.29 28.37
CA ILE A 114 -35.91 5.87 27.21
C ILE A 114 -37.29 6.57 27.21
N SER A 115 -37.80 6.94 28.39
CA SER A 115 -39.10 7.59 28.57
C SER A 115 -39.07 9.12 28.40
N ASP A 116 -37.90 9.75 28.30
CA ASP A 116 -37.74 11.21 28.30
C ASP A 116 -36.81 11.70 27.17
N SER A 117 -36.81 13.02 26.94
CA SER A 117 -35.81 13.68 26.08
C SER A 117 -34.40 13.60 26.68
N GLU A 118 -33.40 13.60 25.80
CA GLU A 118 -31.96 13.45 26.04
C GLU A 118 -31.43 14.11 27.34
N ILE A 119 -30.89 13.30 28.26
CA ILE A 119 -30.24 13.76 29.51
C ILE A 119 -28.73 13.70 29.31
N VAL A 120 -28.09 14.83 29.00
CA VAL A 120 -26.62 14.85 28.84
C VAL A 120 -25.94 14.85 30.22
N LEU A 121 -25.60 13.69 30.74
CA LEU A 121 -24.80 13.54 31.97
C LEU A 121 -23.29 13.67 31.68
N THR A 122 -22.83 14.88 31.40
CA THR A 122 -21.43 15.17 31.03
C THR A 122 -20.39 14.73 32.06
N GLN A 123 -20.76 14.65 33.34
CA GLN A 123 -19.85 14.30 34.44
C GLN A 123 -19.42 12.82 34.42
N LEU A 124 -20.25 11.93 33.85
CA LEU A 124 -19.96 10.49 33.79
C LEU A 124 -19.13 10.09 32.56
N ASN A 125 -18.77 11.03 31.70
CA ASN A 125 -18.11 10.76 30.42
C ASN A 125 -16.86 9.85 30.53
N PRO A 126 -15.93 10.05 31.48
CA PRO A 126 -14.77 9.16 31.61
C PRO A 126 -15.16 7.72 31.98
N THR A 127 -16.10 7.55 32.90
CA THR A 127 -16.57 6.23 33.36
C THR A 127 -17.34 5.50 32.26
N LEU A 128 -18.24 6.20 31.56
CA LEU A 128 -19.01 5.65 30.44
C LEU A 128 -18.10 5.23 29.27
N LYS A 129 -17.08 6.04 28.97
CA LYS A 129 -16.05 5.71 27.98
C LYS A 129 -15.28 4.45 28.39
N SER A 130 -14.80 4.39 29.63
CA SER A 130 -14.04 3.24 30.13
C SER A 130 -14.86 1.96 30.09
N LEU A 131 -16.14 2.02 30.47
CA LEU A 131 -17.06 0.89 30.36
C LEU A 131 -17.18 0.41 28.90
N ALA A 132 -17.42 1.33 27.97
CA ALA A 132 -17.57 0.98 26.56
C ALA A 132 -16.30 0.33 25.99
N ILE A 133 -15.12 0.87 26.31
CA ILE A 133 -13.82 0.31 25.90
C ILE A 133 -13.62 -1.07 26.51
N GLU A 134 -13.87 -1.23 27.82
CA GLU A 134 -13.72 -2.52 28.51
C GLU A 134 -14.58 -3.60 27.84
N GLN A 135 -15.84 -3.31 27.56
CA GLN A 135 -16.77 -4.28 26.96
C GLN A 135 -16.50 -4.56 25.47
N CYS A 136 -15.95 -3.59 24.73
CA CYS A 136 -15.70 -3.77 23.29
C CYS A 136 -14.32 -4.32 22.96
N SER A 137 -13.33 -4.05 23.80
CA SER A 137 -11.90 -4.25 23.49
C SER A 137 -11.58 -5.69 23.08
N SER A 138 -12.06 -6.68 23.83
CA SER A 138 -11.77 -8.09 23.54
C SER A 138 -12.24 -8.49 22.13
N PHE A 139 -13.48 -8.14 21.77
CA PHE A 139 -14.02 -8.46 20.45
C PHE A 139 -13.37 -7.62 19.34
N ILE A 140 -13.34 -6.30 19.49
CA ILE A 140 -12.88 -5.38 18.43
C ILE A 140 -11.39 -5.52 18.17
N SER A 141 -10.56 -5.60 19.21
CA SER A 141 -9.11 -5.77 19.04
C SER A 141 -8.80 -7.10 18.38
N SER A 142 -9.46 -8.19 18.79
CA SER A 142 -9.27 -9.50 18.16
C SER A 142 -9.68 -9.48 16.69
N ILE A 143 -10.86 -8.95 16.34
CA ILE A 143 -11.30 -8.89 14.95
C ILE A 143 -10.37 -8.03 14.10
N ARG A 144 -9.89 -6.89 14.62
CA ARG A 144 -8.96 -6.04 13.88
C ARG A 144 -7.59 -6.69 13.69
N ASN A 145 -7.12 -7.44 14.68
CA ASN A 145 -5.90 -8.22 14.55
C ASN A 145 -6.05 -9.26 13.43
N ASP A 146 -7.15 -10.02 13.44
CA ASP A 146 -7.43 -11.03 12.41
C ASP A 146 -7.59 -10.38 11.02
N LEU A 147 -8.18 -9.19 10.94
CA LEU A 147 -8.27 -8.39 9.72
C LEU A 147 -6.89 -7.96 9.22
N GLU A 148 -6.03 -7.43 10.09
CA GLU A 148 -4.68 -6.99 9.71
C GLU A 148 -3.84 -8.17 9.20
N LEU A 149 -3.87 -9.31 9.87
CA LEU A 149 -3.22 -10.54 9.42
C LEU A 149 -3.75 -10.99 8.06
N THR A 150 -5.08 -11.01 7.89
CA THR A 150 -5.70 -11.38 6.60
C THR A 150 -5.27 -10.43 5.47
N ILE A 151 -5.17 -9.12 5.74
CA ILE A 151 -4.68 -8.15 4.75
C ILE A 151 -3.22 -8.45 4.38
N LYS A 152 -2.35 -8.66 5.38
CA LYS A 152 -0.93 -8.98 5.16
C LYS A 152 -0.75 -10.25 4.32
N GLU A 153 -1.49 -11.31 4.64
CA GLU A 153 -1.47 -12.56 3.88
C GLU A 153 -1.94 -12.35 2.42
N LEU A 154 -3.06 -11.65 2.22
CA LEU A 154 -3.57 -11.34 0.89
C LEU A 154 -2.60 -10.46 0.08
N GLU A 155 -1.92 -9.50 0.72
CA GLU A 155 -0.89 -8.69 0.10
C GLU A 155 0.35 -9.53 -0.27
N LYS A 156 0.81 -10.43 0.61
CA LYS A 156 1.91 -11.39 0.34
C LYS A 156 1.58 -12.25 -0.88
N VAL A 157 0.37 -12.80 -0.95
CA VAL A 157 -0.14 -13.56 -2.10
C VAL A 157 -0.18 -12.69 -3.36
N TYR A 158 -0.74 -11.48 -3.26
CA TYR A 158 -0.81 -10.54 -4.38
C TYR A 158 0.59 -10.24 -4.96
N TYR A 159 1.57 -9.87 -4.12
CA TYR A 159 2.93 -9.54 -4.58
C TYR A 159 3.67 -10.75 -5.15
N THR A 160 3.44 -11.94 -4.59
CA THR A 160 4.01 -13.19 -5.12
C THR A 160 3.50 -13.47 -6.53
N ILE A 161 2.19 -13.37 -6.74
CA ILE A 161 1.58 -13.55 -8.07
C ILE A 161 2.06 -12.44 -9.02
N GLU A 162 2.17 -11.20 -8.55
CA GLU A 162 2.68 -10.09 -9.37
C GLU A 162 4.10 -10.35 -9.86
N LYS A 163 4.98 -10.87 -8.99
CA LYS A 163 6.35 -11.25 -9.35
C LYS A 163 6.35 -12.34 -10.41
N GLN A 164 5.59 -13.43 -10.21
CA GLN A 164 5.45 -14.52 -11.19
C GLN A 164 4.92 -14.03 -12.54
N ALA A 165 3.90 -13.17 -12.52
CA ALA A 165 3.35 -12.57 -13.73
C ALA A 165 4.39 -11.69 -14.45
N SER A 166 5.22 -10.96 -13.71
CA SER A 166 6.30 -10.14 -14.28
C SER A 166 7.34 -10.99 -15.01
N GLU A 167 7.75 -12.12 -14.42
CA GLU A 167 8.72 -13.06 -15.01
C GLU A 167 8.22 -13.67 -16.34
N LEU A 168 6.90 -13.84 -16.47
CA LEU A 168 6.27 -14.38 -17.69
C LEU A 168 5.97 -13.32 -18.76
N SER A 169 6.04 -12.03 -18.41
CA SER A 169 5.53 -10.93 -19.27
C SER A 169 6.27 -10.77 -20.61
N ASP A 170 7.57 -11.09 -20.64
CA ASP A 170 8.42 -10.97 -21.83
C ASP A 170 8.41 -12.22 -22.73
N ALA A 171 7.68 -13.27 -22.34
CA ALA A 171 7.69 -14.51 -23.07
C ALA A 171 7.04 -14.37 -24.46
N LYS A 172 7.78 -14.80 -25.49
CA LYS A 172 7.30 -14.88 -26.88
C LYS A 172 6.56 -16.18 -27.18
N ASP A 173 6.74 -17.19 -26.34
CA ASP A 173 6.08 -18.48 -26.46
C ASP A 173 4.58 -18.36 -26.10
N ILE A 174 3.72 -19.01 -26.90
CA ILE A 174 2.27 -19.04 -26.71
C ILE A 174 1.91 -19.72 -25.39
N SER A 175 2.63 -20.78 -25.00
CA SER A 175 2.38 -21.51 -23.75
C SER A 175 2.57 -20.57 -22.54
N LYS A 176 3.74 -19.92 -22.48
CA LYS A 176 4.08 -18.97 -21.42
C LYS A 176 3.18 -17.73 -21.38
N ARG A 177 2.69 -17.27 -22.54
CA ARG A 177 1.70 -16.18 -22.60
C ARG A 177 0.33 -16.60 -22.06
N THR A 178 -0.06 -17.86 -22.26
CA THR A 178 -1.30 -18.41 -21.67
C THR A 178 -1.16 -18.50 -20.15
N GLU A 179 0.00 -18.94 -19.67
CA GLU A 179 0.32 -18.94 -18.24
C GLU A 179 0.31 -17.52 -17.64
N TYR A 180 0.87 -16.54 -18.36
CA TYR A 180 0.82 -15.13 -17.96
C TYR A 180 -0.63 -14.64 -17.81
N LEU A 181 -1.53 -14.99 -18.74
CA LEU A 181 -2.96 -14.65 -18.62
C LEU A 181 -3.61 -15.25 -17.37
N ASN A 182 -3.31 -16.51 -17.06
CA ASN A 182 -3.83 -17.15 -15.85
C ASN A 182 -3.34 -16.40 -14.60
N LYS A 183 -2.05 -16.03 -14.56
CA LYS A 183 -1.49 -15.23 -13.46
C LYS A 183 -2.10 -13.84 -13.35
N LEU A 184 -2.43 -13.19 -14.47
CA LEU A 184 -3.17 -11.92 -14.43
C LEU A 184 -4.58 -12.11 -13.83
N SER A 185 -5.28 -13.20 -14.15
CA SER A 185 -6.59 -13.51 -13.57
C SER A 185 -6.51 -13.80 -12.08
N GLU A 186 -5.51 -14.57 -11.64
CA GLU A 186 -5.21 -14.80 -10.22
C GLU A 186 -4.92 -13.47 -9.50
N LEU A 187 -4.06 -12.62 -10.07
CA LEU A 187 -3.69 -11.33 -9.51
C LEU A 187 -4.90 -10.40 -9.35
N LYS A 188 -5.78 -10.38 -10.36
CA LYS A 188 -7.04 -9.64 -10.34
C LYS A 188 -7.99 -10.15 -9.26
N SER A 189 -8.04 -11.47 -9.06
CA SER A 189 -8.82 -12.10 -7.99
C SER A 189 -8.30 -11.69 -6.61
N ALA A 190 -6.98 -11.82 -6.37
CA ALA A 190 -6.34 -11.39 -5.13
C ALA A 190 -6.62 -9.90 -4.83
N ALA A 191 -6.46 -9.02 -5.83
CA ALA A 191 -6.77 -7.61 -5.68
C ALA A 191 -8.25 -7.33 -5.36
N LYS A 192 -9.18 -8.15 -5.88
CA LYS A 192 -10.61 -8.01 -5.56
C LYS A 192 -10.92 -8.36 -4.10
N HIS A 193 -10.25 -9.35 -3.53
CA HIS A 193 -10.40 -9.69 -2.11
C HIS A 193 -9.84 -8.60 -1.18
N LEU A 194 -8.84 -7.85 -1.62
CA LEU A 194 -8.30 -6.70 -0.87
C LEU A 194 -9.22 -5.47 -0.90
N ILE A 195 -10.01 -5.25 -1.96
CA ILE A 195 -10.87 -4.06 -2.10
C ILE A 195 -11.79 -3.80 -0.88
N PRO A 196 -12.56 -4.77 -0.36
CA PRO A 196 -13.45 -4.51 0.77
C PRO A 196 -12.72 -4.35 2.11
N LEU A 197 -11.46 -4.81 2.21
CA LEU A 197 -10.70 -4.88 3.46
C LEU A 197 -9.76 -3.69 3.67
N VAL A 198 -9.56 -2.87 2.64
CA VAL A 198 -8.61 -1.76 2.70
C VAL A 198 -9.30 -0.44 2.31
N PRO A 199 -9.16 0.65 3.08
CA PRO A 199 -9.98 1.85 2.90
C PRO A 199 -9.70 2.64 1.62
N HIS A 200 -8.56 2.43 0.96
CA HIS A 200 -8.17 3.20 -0.22
C HIS A 200 -8.63 2.57 -1.55
N TYR A 201 -8.85 3.41 -2.56
CA TYR A 201 -9.31 2.98 -3.89
C TYR A 201 -8.23 2.32 -4.78
N ASN A 202 -6.98 2.16 -4.30
CA ASN A 202 -5.87 1.72 -5.15
C ASN A 202 -6.13 0.35 -5.79
N TYR A 203 -6.63 -0.63 -5.04
CA TYR A 203 -6.93 -1.95 -5.59
C TYR A 203 -8.06 -1.93 -6.61
N GLU A 204 -9.04 -1.03 -6.50
CA GLU A 204 -10.06 -0.86 -7.55
C GLU A 204 -9.45 -0.37 -8.87
N LYS A 205 -8.48 0.56 -8.80
CA LYS A 205 -7.71 1.01 -9.97
C LYS A 205 -6.84 -0.13 -10.52
N THR A 206 -6.16 -0.87 -9.65
CA THR A 206 -5.34 -2.03 -10.01
C THR A 206 -6.15 -3.11 -10.71
N VAL A 207 -7.35 -3.46 -10.22
CA VAL A 207 -8.24 -4.43 -10.88
C VAL A 207 -8.64 -3.97 -12.29
N LYS A 208 -8.99 -2.69 -12.47
CA LYS A 208 -9.30 -2.13 -13.80
C LYS A 208 -8.08 -2.19 -14.73
N PHE A 209 -6.90 -1.95 -14.19
CA PHE A 209 -5.64 -2.03 -14.93
C PHE A 209 -5.32 -3.46 -15.37
N ILE A 210 -5.36 -4.43 -14.46
CA ILE A 210 -5.13 -5.84 -14.77
C ILE A 210 -6.14 -6.33 -15.80
N ALA A 211 -7.42 -5.95 -15.68
CA ALA A 211 -8.44 -6.31 -16.65
C ALA A 211 -8.23 -5.75 -18.07
N LYS A 212 -7.47 -4.65 -18.21
CA LYS A 212 -7.04 -4.15 -19.53
C LYS A 212 -5.85 -4.95 -20.05
N MET A 213 -4.88 -5.29 -19.19
CA MET A 213 -3.74 -6.13 -19.57
C MET A 213 -4.21 -7.51 -20.04
N GLU A 214 -5.11 -8.16 -19.29
CA GLU A 214 -5.74 -9.43 -19.68
C GLU A 214 -6.30 -9.35 -21.10
N ARG A 215 -7.08 -8.31 -21.40
CA ARG A 215 -7.65 -8.10 -22.73
C ARG A 215 -6.59 -7.91 -23.81
N SER A 216 -5.58 -7.06 -23.56
CA SER A 216 -4.50 -6.84 -24.53
C SER A 216 -3.72 -8.12 -24.84
N VAL A 217 -3.45 -8.96 -23.83
CA VAL A 217 -2.72 -10.21 -24.01
C VAL A 217 -3.59 -11.23 -24.74
N GLN A 218 -4.87 -11.33 -24.37
CA GLN A 218 -5.85 -12.19 -25.02
C GLN A 218 -5.99 -11.85 -26.52
N ASP A 219 -6.13 -10.56 -26.85
CA ASP A 219 -6.24 -10.10 -28.24
C ASP A 219 -4.98 -10.46 -29.05
N SER A 220 -3.79 -10.27 -28.45
CA SER A 220 -2.51 -10.62 -29.09
C SER A 220 -2.37 -12.13 -29.34
N LEU A 221 -2.86 -12.97 -28.44
CA LEU A 221 -2.87 -14.43 -28.61
C LEU A 221 -3.79 -14.87 -29.76
N VAL A 222 -4.97 -14.25 -29.87
CA VAL A 222 -5.93 -14.51 -30.97
C VAL A 222 -5.33 -14.11 -32.32
N GLU A 223 -4.61 -12.99 -32.39
CA GLU A 223 -3.91 -12.58 -33.62
C GLU A 223 -2.80 -13.55 -34.02
N GLN A 224 -2.01 -14.04 -33.05
CA GLN A 224 -0.93 -14.99 -33.31
C GLN A 224 -1.44 -16.36 -33.80
N THR A 225 -2.57 -16.84 -33.26
CA THR A 225 -3.19 -18.09 -33.71
C THR A 225 -3.74 -17.97 -35.13
N LYS A 226 -4.39 -16.84 -35.46
CA LYS A 226 -4.85 -16.56 -36.84
C LYS A 226 -3.70 -16.52 -37.86
N LEU A 227 -2.55 -15.95 -37.47
CA LEU A 227 -1.37 -15.88 -38.33
C LEU A 227 -0.70 -17.25 -38.55
N LYS A 228 -0.77 -18.16 -37.57
CA LYS A 228 -0.27 -19.53 -37.73
C LYS A 228 -1.19 -20.36 -38.65
N SER A 229 -2.51 -20.27 -38.47
CA SER A 229 -3.45 -21.01 -39.33
C SER A 229 -3.42 -20.57 -40.80
N LEU A 230 -3.10 -19.29 -41.07
CA LEU A 230 -2.95 -18.79 -42.44
C LEU A 230 -1.66 -19.29 -43.12
N LYS A 231 -0.58 -19.53 -42.35
CA LYS A 231 0.68 -20.06 -42.90
C LYS A 231 0.62 -21.55 -43.20
N GLU A 232 -0.10 -22.33 -42.39
CA GLU A 232 -0.33 -23.75 -42.67
C GLU A 232 -1.27 -23.99 -43.86
N ALA A 233 -2.15 -23.03 -44.18
CA ALA A 233 -3.02 -23.11 -45.36
C ALA A 233 -2.32 -22.73 -46.70
N GLU A 234 -1.11 -22.14 -46.66
CA GLU A 234 -0.37 -21.71 -47.84
C GLU A 234 0.66 -22.76 -48.34
N GLU A 235 0.82 -23.88 -47.63
CA GLU A 235 1.68 -25.02 -48.00
C GLU A 235 0.96 -26.11 -48.83
N GLN A 236 0.01 -25.71 -49.69
CA GLN A 236 -0.40 -26.56 -50.83
C GLN A 236 0.32 -26.14 -52.11
N PRO A 237 0.93 -27.09 -52.86
CA PRO A 237 1.78 -26.77 -53.99
C PRO A 237 0.92 -26.31 -55.18
N LYS A 238 0.82 -25.00 -55.39
CA LYS A 238 0.36 -24.47 -56.68
C LYS A 238 1.54 -24.31 -57.62
N ALA A 239 1.47 -25.09 -58.69
CA ALA A 239 2.37 -25.12 -59.81
C ALA A 239 2.61 -23.73 -60.44
N SER A 240 3.80 -23.65 -61.01
CA SER A 240 4.46 -22.57 -61.72
C SER A 240 3.58 -21.74 -62.67
N MET A 241 3.84 -20.42 -62.73
CA MET A 241 3.96 -19.63 -63.97
C MET A 241 4.56 -18.22 -63.69
N PRO A 242 5.13 -17.56 -64.71
CA PRO A 242 6.33 -16.73 -64.56
C PRO A 242 6.09 -15.22 -64.37
N ALA A 243 7.18 -14.61 -63.91
CA ALA A 243 7.37 -13.25 -63.48
C ALA A 243 6.94 -12.16 -64.48
N THR A 244 6.26 -11.13 -63.95
CA THR A 244 6.21 -9.79 -64.55
C THR A 244 6.72 -8.74 -63.55
N THR A 245 7.90 -8.23 -63.86
CA THR A 245 8.62 -7.17 -63.14
C THR A 245 7.96 -5.81 -63.37
N LYS A 246 7.11 -5.37 -62.43
CA LYS A 246 6.65 -3.98 -62.35
C LYS A 246 7.46 -3.22 -61.29
N ARG A 247 8.40 -2.39 -61.75
CA ARG A 247 9.12 -1.37 -60.97
C ARG A 247 8.13 -0.44 -60.25
N LYS A 248 7.94 -0.64 -58.95
CA LYS A 248 7.20 0.30 -58.09
C LYS A 248 8.11 1.45 -57.68
N LYS A 249 7.72 2.67 -58.06
CA LYS A 249 8.34 3.94 -57.65
C LYS A 249 8.35 4.04 -56.12
N LYS A 250 9.54 4.19 -55.54
CA LYS A 250 9.74 4.46 -54.11
C LYS A 250 9.19 5.85 -53.77
N HIS A 251 7.93 5.94 -53.39
CA HIS A 251 7.43 7.10 -52.66
C HIS A 251 8.08 7.11 -51.27
N LYS A 252 9.02 8.06 -51.06
CA LYS A 252 9.50 8.42 -49.73
C LYS A 252 8.33 8.97 -48.93
N LYS A 253 7.60 8.10 -48.22
CA LYS A 253 6.65 8.51 -47.19
C LYS A 253 7.45 9.23 -46.10
N LYS A 254 7.24 10.54 -45.94
CA LYS A 254 7.70 11.29 -44.77
C LYS A 254 7.19 10.53 -43.53
N LYS A 255 8.10 9.96 -42.73
CA LYS A 255 7.78 9.38 -41.42
C LYS A 255 7.18 10.50 -40.58
N LYS A 256 5.85 10.57 -40.48
CA LYS A 256 5.20 11.32 -39.40
C LYS A 256 5.69 10.67 -38.10
N ASN A 257 6.27 11.45 -37.20
CA ASN A 257 6.68 10.96 -35.88
C ASN A 257 5.47 10.30 -35.24
N LEU A 258 5.50 8.97 -35.09
CA LEU A 258 4.39 8.25 -34.47
C LEU A 258 4.27 8.73 -33.01
N PRO A 259 3.04 8.94 -32.50
CA PRO A 259 2.80 9.32 -31.10
C PRO A 259 3.53 8.43 -30.07
N SER A 260 3.74 7.14 -30.39
CA SER A 260 4.49 6.19 -29.56
C SER A 260 5.97 6.54 -29.39
N ALA A 261 6.62 7.13 -30.41
CA ALA A 261 8.04 7.50 -30.33
C ALA A 261 8.27 8.68 -29.38
N ARG A 262 7.30 9.60 -29.28
CA ARG A 262 7.33 10.70 -28.32
C ARG A 262 7.16 10.17 -26.89
N PHE A 263 6.20 9.26 -26.68
CA PHE A 263 5.97 8.69 -25.36
C PHE A 263 7.17 7.87 -24.85
N ASN A 264 7.80 7.07 -25.72
CA ASN A 264 9.07 6.38 -25.41
C ASN A 264 10.15 7.36 -24.92
N ARG A 265 10.29 8.50 -25.59
CA ARG A 265 11.26 9.51 -25.21
C ARG A 265 10.96 10.11 -23.82
N GLU A 266 9.69 10.34 -23.49
CA GLU A 266 9.30 10.84 -22.17
C GLU A 266 9.66 9.84 -21.05
N VAL A 267 9.54 8.53 -21.32
CA VAL A 267 9.99 7.46 -20.42
C VAL A 267 11.51 7.40 -20.32
N ASP A 268 12.24 7.55 -21.44
CA ASP A 268 13.71 7.63 -21.43
C ASP A 268 14.20 8.85 -20.63
N GLU A 269 13.53 9.99 -20.77
CA GLU A 269 13.81 11.21 -20.01
C GLU A 269 13.56 11.02 -18.51
N LEU A 270 12.49 10.32 -18.12
CA LEU A 270 12.25 9.93 -16.72
C LEU A 270 13.39 9.07 -16.17
N ILE A 271 13.82 8.05 -16.90
CA ILE A 271 14.91 7.16 -16.48
C ILE A 271 16.23 7.94 -16.33
N ASN A 272 16.53 8.82 -17.27
CA ASN A 272 17.73 9.67 -17.20
C ASN A 272 17.67 10.67 -16.04
N PHE A 273 16.47 11.20 -15.72
CA PHE A 273 16.28 12.07 -14.57
C PHE A 273 16.57 11.30 -13.27
N TYR A 274 16.04 10.09 -13.12
CA TYR A 274 16.34 9.22 -11.98
C TYR A 274 17.84 8.94 -11.83
N GLN A 275 18.52 8.60 -12.93
CA GLN A 275 19.95 8.32 -12.90
C GLN A 275 20.79 9.54 -12.48
N THR A 276 20.39 10.74 -12.90
CA THR A 276 21.04 11.98 -12.46
C THR A 276 20.79 12.21 -10.97
N LEU A 277 19.56 12.00 -10.52
CA LEU A 277 19.17 12.16 -9.12
C LEU A 277 19.96 11.23 -8.20
N VAL A 278 20.01 9.93 -8.50
CA VAL A 278 20.76 8.94 -7.68
C VAL A 278 22.25 9.28 -7.57
N LYS A 279 22.85 9.86 -8.61
CA LYS A 279 24.25 10.29 -8.58
C LYS A 279 24.48 11.54 -7.74
N GLY A 280 23.47 12.40 -7.61
CA GLY A 280 23.54 13.66 -6.88
C GLY A 280 23.13 13.54 -5.42
N VAL A 281 22.18 12.66 -5.10
CA VAL A 281 21.67 12.49 -3.73
C VAL A 281 22.74 11.89 -2.83
N ASN A 282 23.09 12.60 -1.78
CA ASN A 282 23.90 12.10 -0.69
C ASN A 282 22.99 11.76 0.50
N LEU A 283 22.77 10.48 0.78
CA LEU A 283 21.93 10.07 1.90
C LEU A 283 22.44 10.58 3.26
N LYS A 284 23.73 10.94 3.41
CA LYS A 284 24.22 11.54 4.65
C LYS A 284 23.75 12.97 4.87
N GLN A 285 23.32 13.66 3.81
CA GLN A 285 22.89 15.05 3.85
C GLN A 285 21.83 15.28 2.78
N ILE A 286 20.59 14.99 3.14
CA ILE A 286 19.43 15.14 2.27
C ILE A 286 19.00 16.62 2.25
N SER A 287 18.99 17.23 1.08
CA SER A 287 18.50 18.60 0.91
C SER A 287 17.01 18.65 0.57
N ASP A 288 16.39 19.81 0.75
CA ASP A 288 14.99 20.04 0.30
C ASP A 288 14.84 19.85 -1.22
N THR A 289 15.88 20.16 -1.99
CA THR A 289 15.91 19.96 -3.45
C THR A 289 15.92 18.48 -3.81
N ASP A 290 16.59 17.63 -3.03
CA ASP A 290 16.57 16.17 -3.25
C ASP A 290 15.17 15.60 -3.03
N ILE A 291 14.50 16.05 -1.96
CA ILE A 291 13.12 15.67 -1.63
C ILE A 291 12.17 16.09 -2.75
N GLU A 292 12.28 17.35 -3.20
CA GLU A 292 11.45 17.87 -4.27
C GLU A 292 11.66 17.08 -5.57
N ASN A 293 12.90 16.77 -5.93
CA ASN A 293 13.21 15.99 -7.13
C ASN A 293 12.65 14.56 -7.06
N VAL A 294 12.73 13.88 -5.90
CA VAL A 294 12.13 12.55 -5.70
C VAL A 294 10.61 12.59 -5.79
N MET A 295 9.97 13.62 -5.26
CA MET A 295 8.52 13.78 -5.36
C MET A 295 8.09 14.06 -6.81
N GLN A 296 8.79 14.96 -7.50
CA GLN A 296 8.52 15.30 -8.90
C GLN A 296 8.70 14.09 -9.83
N ILE A 297 9.74 13.29 -9.63
CA ILE A 297 9.98 12.12 -10.48
C ILE A 297 8.93 11.02 -10.25
N GLN A 298 8.46 10.84 -9.00
CA GLN A 298 7.37 9.92 -8.69
C GLN A 298 6.05 10.38 -9.32
N GLU A 299 5.73 11.68 -9.25
CA GLU A 299 4.55 12.26 -9.90
C GLU A 299 4.60 12.05 -11.42
N LYS A 300 5.74 12.35 -12.04
CA LYS A 300 5.94 12.15 -13.49
C LYS A 300 5.83 10.67 -13.87
N ALA A 301 6.31 9.74 -13.04
CA ALA A 301 6.14 8.31 -13.26
C ALA A 301 4.65 7.94 -13.25
N ASN A 302 3.88 8.41 -12.27
CA ASN A 302 2.43 8.20 -12.18
C ASN A 302 1.69 8.75 -13.41
N ASP A 303 2.02 9.96 -13.87
CA ASP A 303 1.43 10.57 -15.08
C ASP A 303 1.71 9.76 -16.34
N LEU A 304 2.92 9.21 -16.47
CA LEU A 304 3.27 8.33 -17.57
C LEU A 304 2.53 7.00 -17.49
N PHE A 305 2.31 6.45 -16.29
CA PHE A 305 1.43 5.29 -16.11
C PHE A 305 -0.01 5.57 -16.56
N PHE A 306 -0.58 6.71 -16.18
CA PHE A 306 -1.93 7.10 -16.62
C PHE A 306 -1.99 7.32 -18.14
N THR A 307 -0.98 7.97 -18.72
CA THR A 307 -0.91 8.19 -20.16
C THR A 307 -0.76 6.88 -20.94
N LEU A 308 0.05 5.95 -20.45
CA LEU A 308 0.15 4.60 -21.00
C LEU A 308 -1.20 3.88 -20.96
N TYR A 309 -1.92 3.99 -19.83
CA TYR A 309 -3.24 3.38 -19.61
C TYR A 309 -4.31 3.90 -20.57
N ASP A 310 -4.27 5.18 -20.92
CA ASP A 310 -5.27 5.80 -21.79
C ASP A 310 -4.94 5.69 -23.28
N LYS A 311 -3.68 5.91 -23.65
CA LYS A 311 -3.30 6.11 -25.07
C LYS A 311 -2.57 4.92 -25.68
N TYR A 312 -1.92 4.08 -24.88
CA TYR A 312 -1.05 3.01 -25.38
C TYR A 312 -1.19 1.69 -24.59
N PRO A 313 -2.42 1.17 -24.37
CA PRO A 313 -2.68 0.07 -23.44
C PRO A 313 -1.95 -1.25 -23.78
N ASN A 314 -1.50 -1.41 -25.04
CA ASN A 314 -0.85 -2.64 -25.52
C ASN A 314 0.69 -2.55 -25.50
N ASN A 315 1.29 -1.49 -24.94
CA ASN A 315 2.74 -1.32 -24.91
C ASN A 315 3.37 -1.91 -23.63
N VAL A 316 3.43 -3.24 -23.59
CA VAL A 316 3.92 -4.02 -22.44
C VAL A 316 5.38 -3.71 -22.10
N GLU A 317 6.24 -3.48 -23.09
CA GLU A 317 7.65 -3.16 -22.88
C GLU A 317 7.81 -1.85 -22.11
N ILE A 318 7.08 -0.80 -22.50
CA ILE A 318 7.10 0.47 -21.76
C ILE A 318 6.55 0.30 -20.35
N LEU A 319 5.47 -0.48 -20.20
CA LEU A 319 4.91 -0.76 -18.89
C LEU A 319 5.94 -1.36 -17.94
N HIS A 320 6.68 -2.37 -18.41
CA HIS A 320 7.74 -3.02 -17.65
C HIS A 320 8.82 -2.02 -17.24
N ARG A 321 9.28 -1.18 -18.18
CA ARG A 321 10.28 -0.13 -17.91
C ARG A 321 9.78 0.89 -16.86
N LEU A 322 8.51 1.29 -16.95
CA LEU A 322 7.87 2.18 -15.98
C LEU A 322 7.74 1.53 -14.59
N ARG A 323 7.40 0.24 -14.51
CA ARG A 323 7.36 -0.50 -13.23
C ARG A 323 8.74 -0.63 -12.59
N LEU A 324 9.76 -0.90 -13.40
CA LEU A 324 11.13 -1.02 -12.93
C LEU A 324 11.62 0.32 -12.35
N ILE A 325 11.35 1.44 -13.03
CA ILE A 325 11.77 2.75 -12.55
C ILE A 325 10.95 3.20 -11.33
N ASP A 326 9.65 2.91 -11.28
CA ASP A 326 8.80 3.18 -10.11
C ASP A 326 9.32 2.46 -8.86
N THR A 327 9.65 1.18 -8.99
CA THR A 327 10.24 0.39 -7.89
C THR A 327 11.54 1.01 -7.38
N LYS A 328 12.37 1.51 -8.31
CA LYS A 328 13.65 2.16 -7.99
C LYS A 328 13.46 3.51 -7.30
N ILE A 329 12.54 4.35 -7.79
CA ILE A 329 12.17 5.62 -7.17
C ILE A 329 11.63 5.39 -5.75
N ARG A 330 10.75 4.38 -5.58
CA ARG A 330 10.17 4.02 -4.29
C ARG A 330 11.23 3.62 -3.27
N LYS A 331 12.15 2.74 -3.64
CA LYS A 331 13.27 2.35 -2.77
C LYS A 331 14.12 3.54 -2.35
N LEU A 332 14.44 4.45 -3.28
CA LEU A 332 15.18 5.66 -2.96
C LEU A 332 14.42 6.56 -1.98
N GLY A 333 13.13 6.80 -2.23
CA GLY A 333 12.28 7.62 -1.36
C GLY A 333 12.11 7.02 0.04
N GLU A 334 11.96 5.70 0.14
CA GLU A 334 11.90 4.97 1.42
C GLU A 334 13.23 5.08 2.19
N SER A 335 14.37 4.90 1.52
CA SER A 335 15.70 5.08 2.15
C SER A 335 15.94 6.52 2.61
N MET A 336 15.47 7.51 1.85
CA MET A 336 15.55 8.92 2.26
C MET A 336 14.65 9.20 3.47
N LEU A 337 13.42 8.68 3.47
CA LEU A 337 12.50 8.81 4.60
C LEU A 337 13.07 8.17 5.86
N GLU A 338 13.57 6.95 5.78
CA GLU A 338 14.24 6.26 6.89
C GLU A 338 15.37 7.12 7.47
N LYS A 339 16.24 7.65 6.59
CA LYS A 339 17.39 8.43 7.01
C LYS A 339 16.99 9.75 7.67
N LEU A 340 16.01 10.47 7.12
CA LEU A 340 15.49 11.70 7.73
C LEU A 340 14.88 11.45 9.10
N LEU A 341 14.16 10.34 9.29
CA LEU A 341 13.57 9.97 10.58
C LEU A 341 14.65 9.62 11.62
N LEU A 342 15.69 8.90 11.20
CA LEU A 342 16.83 8.56 12.05
C LEU A 342 17.65 9.80 12.46
N ASP A 343 17.72 10.81 11.60
CA ASP A 343 18.42 12.07 11.87
C ASP A 343 17.54 13.11 12.59
N GLY A 344 16.31 12.76 12.97
CA GLY A 344 15.36 13.68 13.63
C GLY A 344 14.86 14.83 12.74
N GLN A 345 14.99 14.71 11.41
CA GLN A 345 14.58 15.72 10.43
C GLN A 345 13.10 15.56 10.04
N PHE A 346 12.20 15.63 11.04
CA PHE A 346 10.77 15.35 10.86
C PHE A 346 10.07 16.31 9.89
N THR A 347 10.50 17.57 9.81
CA THR A 347 9.90 18.55 8.88
C THR A 347 10.16 18.17 7.43
N GLN A 348 11.38 17.71 7.12
CA GLN A 348 11.75 17.20 5.81
C GLN A 348 11.06 15.86 5.53
N ALA A 349 11.04 14.94 6.49
CA ALA A 349 10.37 13.65 6.36
C ALA A 349 8.87 13.82 6.06
N ALA A 350 8.21 14.83 6.64
CA ALA A 350 6.79 15.12 6.39
C ALA A 350 6.49 15.48 4.92
N LYS A 351 7.48 16.00 4.18
CA LYS A 351 7.33 16.34 2.75
C LYS A 351 7.30 15.10 1.85
N LEU A 352 7.86 13.97 2.28
CA LEU A 352 7.91 12.69 1.55
C LEU A 352 6.59 11.90 1.63
N THR A 353 5.45 12.59 1.45
CA THR A 353 4.10 12.06 1.69
C THR A 353 3.76 10.80 0.91
N LEU A 354 4.30 10.63 -0.31
CA LEU A 354 4.05 9.46 -1.14
C LEU A 354 4.67 8.16 -0.59
N PHE A 355 5.65 8.27 0.30
CA PHE A 355 6.42 7.14 0.82
C PHE A 355 6.00 6.72 2.23
N HIS A 356 5.20 7.52 2.93
CA HIS A 356 4.75 7.23 4.31
C HIS A 356 3.96 5.93 4.43
N ARG A 357 3.20 5.59 3.39
CA ARG A 357 2.24 4.48 3.43
C ARG A 357 2.89 3.09 3.42
N ASN A 358 3.96 2.92 2.65
CA ASN A 358 4.66 1.62 2.54
C ASN A 358 5.83 1.53 3.51
N PHE A 359 6.03 2.56 4.33
CA PHE A 359 7.11 2.60 5.29
C PHE A 359 6.89 1.57 6.40
N LYS A 360 7.95 0.83 6.75
CA LYS A 360 7.95 -0.20 7.80
C LYS A 360 7.91 0.42 9.20
N LYS A 361 6.83 1.14 9.51
CA LYS A 361 6.64 1.98 10.70
C LYS A 361 6.78 1.21 12.01
N GLU A 362 6.48 -0.08 12.04
CA GLU A 362 6.54 -0.95 13.23
C GLU A 362 7.97 -1.07 13.77
N LYS A 363 8.96 -1.24 12.87
CA LYS A 363 10.39 -1.26 13.20
C LYS A 363 10.82 0.04 13.91
N TYR A 364 10.38 1.19 13.40
CA TYR A 364 10.74 2.49 13.95
C TYR A 364 9.93 2.86 15.18
N ALA A 365 8.71 2.35 15.33
CA ALA A 365 7.92 2.51 16.53
C ALA A 365 8.61 1.85 17.72
N ARG A 366 9.14 0.62 17.56
CA ARG A 366 9.97 -0.05 18.57
C ARG A 366 11.17 0.80 18.97
N LYS A 367 11.97 1.19 17.97
CA LYS A 367 13.14 2.05 18.19
C LYS A 367 12.79 3.34 18.93
N ALA A 368 11.69 3.98 18.55
CA ALA A 368 11.25 5.21 19.17
C ALA A 368 10.82 5.02 20.64
N ILE A 369 10.27 3.86 21.00
CA ILE A 369 9.93 3.51 22.39
C ILE A 369 11.20 3.24 23.19
N GLU A 370 12.11 2.44 22.65
CA GLU A 370 13.41 2.11 23.28
C GLU A 370 14.25 3.36 23.54
N GLU A 371 14.26 4.31 22.61
CA GLU A 371 14.99 5.58 22.72
C GLU A 371 14.18 6.70 23.41
N ASN A 372 12.94 6.43 23.82
CA ASN A 372 11.99 7.42 24.34
C ASN A 372 11.82 8.65 23.42
N ASN A 373 11.89 8.43 22.11
CA ASN A 373 11.75 9.44 21.07
C ASN A 373 10.28 9.71 20.73
N THR A 374 9.67 10.58 21.53
CA THR A 374 8.25 10.95 21.38
C THR A 374 7.93 11.62 20.04
N GLU A 375 8.87 12.38 19.46
CA GLU A 375 8.67 13.06 18.16
C GLU A 375 8.57 12.06 17.01
N LEU A 376 9.39 11.00 17.04
CA LEU A 376 9.30 9.92 16.05
C LEU A 376 7.97 9.15 16.17
N LEU A 377 7.50 8.86 17.39
CA LEU A 377 6.20 8.20 17.58
C LEU A 377 5.03 9.07 17.08
N GLU A 378 5.07 10.37 17.39
CA GLU A 378 4.08 11.33 16.90
C GLU A 378 4.11 11.43 15.37
N PHE A 379 5.31 11.44 14.76
CA PHE A 379 5.45 11.42 13.31
C PHE A 379 4.83 10.16 12.70
N LEU A 380 5.18 8.98 13.21
CA LEU A 380 4.68 7.70 12.68
C LEU A 380 3.14 7.60 12.81
N ALA A 381 2.58 8.09 13.91
CA ALA A 381 1.13 8.12 14.12
C ALA A 381 0.44 9.09 13.15
N ASN A 382 0.95 10.31 13.01
CA ASN A 382 0.30 11.37 12.23
C ASN A 382 0.46 11.19 10.72
N TYR A 383 1.61 10.68 10.26
CA TYR A 383 1.96 10.63 8.83
C TYR A 383 1.97 9.21 8.26
N CYS A 384 2.47 8.24 9.01
CA CYS A 384 2.60 6.85 8.54
C CYS A 384 1.40 5.97 8.90
N GLY A 385 0.39 6.51 9.59
CA GLY A 385 -0.79 5.75 10.00
C GLY A 385 -0.49 4.67 11.03
N LEU A 386 0.52 4.87 11.87
CA LEU A 386 0.77 3.98 13.02
C LEU A 386 -0.42 4.09 13.98
N LYS A 387 -1.15 2.99 14.15
CA LYS A 387 -2.22 2.90 15.15
C LYS A 387 -1.61 2.54 16.50
N LEU A 388 -1.56 3.52 17.39
CA LEU A 388 -1.20 3.27 18.78
C LEU A 388 -2.44 2.71 19.49
N GLN A 389 -2.34 1.49 20.04
CA GLN A 389 -3.44 0.84 20.76
C GLN A 389 -3.88 1.62 22.01
N GLN A 390 -3.03 2.53 22.50
CA GLN A 390 -3.36 3.46 23.57
C GLN A 390 -2.85 4.87 23.22
N PRO A 391 -3.60 5.93 23.57
CA PRO A 391 -3.16 7.30 23.36
C PRO A 391 -1.87 7.55 24.16
N MET A 392 -0.78 7.90 23.46
CA MET A 392 0.48 8.28 24.10
C MET A 392 0.52 9.79 24.33
N THR A 393 0.99 10.20 25.50
CA THR A 393 1.16 11.61 25.86
C THR A 393 2.56 12.06 25.47
N THR A 394 2.68 13.01 24.53
CA THR A 394 3.95 13.68 24.24
C THR A 394 4.11 14.91 25.12
N ALA A 395 5.36 15.27 25.46
CA ALA A 395 5.66 16.34 26.42
C ALA A 395 5.22 17.75 25.98
N SER A 396 4.74 17.93 24.74
CA SER A 396 4.52 19.25 24.13
C SER A 396 3.10 19.82 24.27
N LYS A 397 2.09 19.05 24.73
CA LYS A 397 0.76 19.60 25.04
C LYS A 397 0.13 18.91 26.25
N ALA A 398 -0.02 19.66 27.33
CA ALA A 398 -0.70 19.24 28.54
C ALA A 398 -2.20 18.98 28.27
N GLN A 399 -2.56 17.72 28.05
CA GLN A 399 -3.87 17.19 28.41
C GLN A 399 -3.67 15.95 29.31
N PRO A 400 -4.44 15.83 30.40
CA PRO A 400 -4.22 14.79 31.39
C PRO A 400 -4.85 13.49 30.89
N MET A 401 -4.05 12.44 30.72
CA MET A 401 -4.47 11.03 30.87
C MET A 401 -3.25 10.14 30.69
N LEU A 402 -2.71 9.60 31.80
CA LEU A 402 -1.61 8.62 31.77
C LEU A 402 -1.71 7.67 32.96
N ARG A 403 -1.76 6.36 32.67
CA ARG A 403 -1.02 5.30 33.36
C ARG A 403 -0.79 4.10 32.42
N PHE A 404 0.37 3.48 32.63
CA PHE A 404 1.16 2.57 31.78
C PHE A 404 0.53 1.24 31.31
N PHE A 405 1.04 0.75 30.17
CA PHE A 405 1.55 -0.62 30.00
C PHE A 405 2.80 -0.61 29.10
N HIS A 406 3.99 -0.42 29.69
CA HIS A 406 5.27 -0.52 28.98
C HIS A 406 5.60 -2.00 28.66
N ASP A 407 5.34 -2.91 29.60
CA ASP A 407 5.78 -4.30 29.48
C ASP A 407 4.82 -5.15 28.63
N SER A 408 3.51 -4.90 28.66
CA SER A 408 2.56 -5.65 27.83
C SER A 408 2.60 -5.26 26.36
N PHE A 409 2.88 -3.99 26.05
CA PHE A 409 3.00 -3.50 24.68
C PHE A 409 4.33 -3.93 24.06
N ILE A 410 5.43 -3.86 24.82
CA ILE A 410 6.72 -4.42 24.41
C ILE A 410 6.61 -5.95 24.26
N ASN A 411 5.93 -6.66 25.16
CA ASN A 411 5.70 -8.09 25.00
C ASN A 411 4.84 -8.41 23.78
N ALA A 412 3.77 -7.67 23.50
CA ALA A 412 2.98 -7.85 22.29
C ALA A 412 3.79 -7.58 21.01
N LEU A 413 4.61 -6.52 21.00
CA LEU A 413 5.52 -6.22 19.89
C LEU A 413 6.65 -7.25 19.76
N ASN A 414 7.10 -7.85 20.85
CA ASN A 414 8.12 -8.90 20.87
C ASN A 414 7.54 -10.26 20.44
N THR A 415 6.29 -10.57 20.77
CA THR A 415 5.58 -11.75 20.26
C THR A 415 5.34 -11.62 18.76
N PHE A 416 4.89 -10.45 18.29
CA PHE A 416 4.80 -10.14 16.86
C PHE A 416 6.16 -10.18 16.15
N ALA A 417 7.24 -9.77 16.83
CA ALA A 417 8.61 -9.82 16.28
C ALA A 417 9.12 -11.25 16.16
N LYS A 418 8.88 -12.10 17.16
CA LYS A 418 9.31 -13.50 17.15
C LYS A 418 8.64 -14.28 16.03
N GLU A 419 7.36 -14.04 15.77
CA GLU A 419 6.66 -14.65 14.64
C GLU A 419 7.19 -14.16 13.27
N GLU A 420 7.66 -12.91 13.18
CA GLU A 420 8.24 -12.34 11.94
C GLU A 420 9.72 -12.74 11.74
N ILE A 421 10.47 -12.99 12.82
CA ILE A 421 11.87 -13.43 12.81
C ILE A 421 11.96 -14.95 12.60
N GLU A 422 11.07 -15.76 13.20
CA GLU A 422 11.00 -17.21 12.96
C GLU A 422 10.63 -17.55 11.50
N GLU A 423 9.94 -16.66 10.76
CA GLU A 423 9.67 -16.82 9.32
C GLU A 423 10.89 -16.52 8.41
N ASP A 424 11.86 -15.72 8.89
CA ASP A 424 13.11 -15.43 8.16
C ASP A 424 14.28 -16.34 8.65
N GLU A 425 14.20 -16.92 9.84
CA GLU A 425 15.24 -17.76 10.46
C GLU A 425 15.13 -19.28 10.16
N GLU A 426 14.10 -19.76 9.44
CA GLU A 426 14.09 -21.14 8.88
C GLU A 426 15.17 -21.37 7.78
N GLN A 427 16.13 -20.44 7.61
CA GLN A 427 17.33 -20.63 6.80
C GLN A 427 18.69 -20.46 7.48
N GLU A 428 18.79 -20.04 8.75
CA GLU A 428 20.12 -19.92 9.40
C GLU A 428 20.03 -20.27 10.90
N GLU A 429 20.30 -21.54 11.22
CA GLU A 429 20.62 -21.96 12.59
C GLU A 429 22.07 -21.57 12.95
N SER A 430 22.18 -20.91 14.12
CA SER A 430 23.17 -21.07 15.21
C SER A 430 24.12 -19.90 15.52
N ASP A 431 23.75 -19.19 16.60
CA ASP A 431 24.52 -18.73 17.77
C ASP A 431 25.86 -17.99 17.65
N ASP A 432 25.83 -16.76 18.19
CA ASP A 432 26.77 -16.13 19.14
C ASP A 432 28.29 -16.26 18.88
N ASP A 433 28.79 -15.41 17.99
CA ASP A 433 29.89 -14.46 18.24
C ASP A 433 30.08 -13.64 16.95
N ILE A 434 30.03 -12.30 17.03
CA ILE A 434 30.28 -11.44 15.85
C ILE A 434 31.76 -11.57 15.47
N SER A 435 32.06 -12.56 14.63
CA SER A 435 33.37 -12.83 14.08
C SER A 435 33.78 -11.69 13.13
N PRO A 436 35.06 -11.27 13.11
CA PRO A 436 35.62 -10.37 12.09
C PRO A 436 35.42 -10.88 10.65
N GLU A 437 34.95 -12.12 10.46
CA GLU A 437 34.49 -12.64 9.19
C GLU A 437 33.20 -11.99 8.69
N LEU A 438 32.28 -11.51 9.55
CA LEU A 438 31.07 -10.79 9.13
C LEU A 438 31.38 -9.38 8.60
N GLU A 439 32.38 -8.71 9.18
CA GLU A 439 32.86 -7.42 8.68
C GLU A 439 33.59 -7.59 7.34
N MET A 440 34.35 -8.68 7.19
CA MET A 440 34.94 -9.09 5.91
C MET A 440 33.88 -9.48 4.87
N VAL A 441 32.80 -10.16 5.27
CA VAL A 441 31.68 -10.50 4.38
C VAL A 441 30.93 -9.25 3.95
N ALA A 442 30.69 -8.28 4.84
CA ALA A 442 30.10 -7.00 4.50
C ALA A 442 30.98 -6.19 3.54
N GLU A 443 32.30 -6.16 3.74
CA GLU A 443 33.24 -5.54 2.81
C GLU A 443 33.27 -6.25 1.45
N LEU A 444 33.26 -7.59 1.43
CA LEU A 444 33.19 -8.37 0.18
C LEU A 444 31.86 -8.15 -0.55
N PHE A 445 30.74 -8.03 0.18
CA PHE A 445 29.43 -7.75 -0.40
C PHE A 445 29.36 -6.33 -0.98
N GLN A 446 29.92 -5.34 -0.26
CA GLN A 446 30.06 -3.96 -0.74
C GLN A 446 30.95 -3.91 -2.00
N GLN A 447 32.07 -4.63 -2.03
CA GLN A 447 32.97 -4.70 -3.18
C GLN A 447 32.32 -5.39 -4.38
N GLU A 448 31.60 -6.50 -4.18
CA GLU A 448 30.91 -7.22 -5.26
C GLU A 448 29.71 -6.40 -5.79
N PHE A 449 29.01 -5.66 -4.92
CA PHE A 449 27.98 -4.70 -5.30
C PHE A 449 28.56 -3.57 -6.17
N GLU A 450 29.66 -2.94 -5.76
CA GLU A 450 30.32 -1.89 -6.55
C GLU A 450 30.88 -2.41 -7.88
N LYS A 451 31.39 -3.65 -7.90
CA LYS A 451 31.90 -4.32 -9.10
C LYS A 451 30.77 -4.62 -10.08
N ASN A 452 29.63 -5.11 -9.60
CA ASN A 452 28.43 -5.32 -10.43
C ASN A 452 27.87 -3.99 -10.94
N LEU A 453 27.84 -2.95 -10.11
CA LEU A 453 27.44 -1.60 -10.51
C LEU A 453 28.35 -1.04 -11.62
N LYS A 454 29.68 -1.20 -11.49
CA LYS A 454 30.66 -0.79 -12.53
C LYS A 454 30.52 -1.61 -13.82
N LYS A 455 30.29 -2.93 -13.71
CA LYS A 455 30.07 -3.82 -14.86
C LYS A 455 28.81 -3.46 -15.63
N GLU A 456 27.71 -3.15 -14.94
CA GLU A 456 26.48 -2.68 -15.58
C GLU A 456 26.65 -1.28 -16.20
N LEU A 457 27.35 -0.35 -15.53
CA LEU A 457 27.65 0.97 -16.09
C LEU A 457 28.51 0.86 -17.36
N SER A 458 29.43 -0.12 -17.44
CA SER A 458 30.20 -0.38 -18.66
C SER A 458 29.37 -0.96 -19.80
N PHE A 459 28.25 -1.65 -19.50
CA PHE A 459 27.35 -2.21 -20.51
C PHE A 459 26.56 -1.12 -21.26
N PHE A 460 26.32 0.02 -20.62
CA PHE A 460 25.65 1.17 -21.22
C PHE A 460 26.60 2.17 -21.90
N ALA A 461 27.91 2.04 -21.74
CA ALA A 461 28.90 2.86 -22.40
C ALA A 461 29.27 2.30 -23.79
N ALA A 462 28.37 2.42 -24.77
CA ALA A 462 28.72 2.11 -26.17
C ALA A 462 29.71 3.17 -26.72
N PRO A 463 30.78 2.77 -27.43
CA PRO A 463 31.74 3.72 -27.98
C PRO A 463 31.09 4.54 -29.09
N LYS A 464 31.09 5.88 -28.94
CA LYS A 464 30.71 6.81 -30.01
C LYS A 464 31.68 6.62 -31.17
N ALA A 465 31.20 6.05 -32.28
CA ALA A 465 31.95 6.00 -33.53
C ALA A 465 32.27 7.43 -33.99
N GLN A 466 33.56 7.77 -34.04
CA GLN A 466 34.04 9.04 -34.57
C GLN A 466 33.74 9.11 -36.08
N PRO A 467 33.20 10.24 -36.59
CA PRO A 467 33.00 10.40 -38.02
C PRO A 467 34.36 10.60 -38.70
N LYS A 468 34.66 9.76 -39.70
CA LYS A 468 35.84 9.89 -40.56
C LYS A 468 35.86 11.27 -41.21
N GLY A 469 36.88 12.07 -40.87
CA GLY A 469 37.11 13.39 -41.43
C GLY A 469 37.29 13.34 -42.95
N LYS A 470 36.51 14.14 -43.67
CA LYS A 470 36.78 14.50 -45.07
C LYS A 470 37.96 15.46 -45.08
N LYS A 471 39.03 15.08 -45.78
CA LYS A 471 40.11 15.99 -46.19
C LYS A 471 39.52 17.06 -47.10
N ILE A 472 39.58 18.32 -46.67
CA ILE A 472 39.46 19.48 -47.55
C ILE A 472 40.89 20.01 -47.71
N ALA A 473 41.39 19.96 -48.94
CA ALA A 473 42.65 20.59 -49.31
C ALA A 473 42.44 22.11 -49.34
N GLN A 474 43.14 22.84 -48.48
CA GLN A 474 43.32 24.28 -48.63
C GLN A 474 44.59 24.53 -49.43
N LYS A 475 44.43 25.37 -50.45
CA LYS A 475 45.42 25.86 -51.38
C LYS A 475 45.44 27.38 -51.16
N GLU A 476 46.46 27.89 -50.48
CA GLU A 476 46.78 29.32 -50.35
C GLU A 476 48.31 29.40 -50.41
N GLU A 477 48.89 29.70 -51.56
CA GLU A 477 49.20 31.05 -52.07
C GLU A 477 50.13 31.86 -51.15
N ASN A 478 51.39 31.89 -51.58
CA ASN A 478 52.44 32.80 -51.13
C ASN A 478 52.02 34.25 -51.29
N CYS A 479 52.32 35.08 -50.29
CA CYS A 479 52.68 36.47 -50.51
C CYS A 479 53.72 36.93 -49.47
N LEU A 480 54.86 37.41 -49.97
CA LEU A 480 55.94 38.12 -49.29
C LEU A 480 55.43 39.17 -48.30
N ILE A 481 56.17 39.41 -47.19
CA ILE A 481 56.86 40.70 -46.86
C ILE A 481 58.01 40.43 -45.86
N MET A 482 59.18 40.96 -46.20
CA MET A 482 60.49 41.11 -45.49
C MET A 482 61.36 39.89 -45.20
#